data_AF-A0A7X6YZV8-F1
#
_entry.id   AF-A0A7X6YZV8-F1
#
_cell.length_a   1.000
_cell.length_b   1.000
_cell.length_c   1.000
_cell.angle_alpha   90.00
_cell.angle_beta   90.00
_cell.angle_gamma   90.00
#
_symmetry.space_group_name_H-M   'P 1'
#
loop_
_entity.id
_entity.type
_entity.pdbx_description
1 polymer ?
#
loop_
_entity_poly.entity_id
_entity_poly.type
_entity_poly.pdbx_seq_one_letter_code
_entity_poly.pdbx_strand_id
1 'polypeptide(L)' 'NVYMTVVRGTLSIGLGEQEIHEYSNGTLLKIPFNIKMNVKNLHDDTLELIVVKAPAPII' A
#
# COMPACT_ATOMS: atom_id res chain seq x y z
N ASN A 1 3.28 -5.73 10.98
CA ASN A 1 3.79 -5.00 9.80
C ASN A 1 3.02 -5.43 8.57
N VAL A 2 2.86 -4.52 7.61
CA VAL A 2 2.26 -4.82 6.32
C VAL A 2 3.32 -4.61 5.25
N TYR A 3 3.49 -5.58 4.37
CA TYR A 3 4.30 -5.47 3.17
C TYR A 3 3.35 -5.46 1.98
N MET A 4 3.48 -4.44 1.13
CA MET A 4 2.60 -4.25 -0.02
C MET A 4 3.46 -4.12 -1.27
N THR A 5 3.22 -4.96 -2.26
CA THR A 5 3.92 -4.92 -3.55
C THR A 5 2.94 -4.48 -4.62
N VAL A 6 3.33 -3.48 -5.42
CA VAL A 6 2.57 -3.06 -6.60
C VAL A 6 2.91 -3.97 -7.77
N VAL A 7 1.97 -4.83 -8.18
CA VAL A 7 2.16 -5.79 -9.28
C VAL A 7 1.76 -5.19 -10.62
N ARG A 8 0.77 -4.29 -10.63
CA ARG A 8 0.31 -3.54 -11.81
C ARG A 8 -0.31 -2.22 -11.39
N GLY A 9 -0.23 -1.20 -12.25
CA GLY A 9 -0.80 0.12 -12.03
C GLY A 9 0.04 1.00 -11.11
N THR A 10 -0.59 2.05 -10.57
CA THR A 10 0.02 3.04 -9.68
C THR A 10 -0.79 3.15 -8.40
N LEU A 11 -0.15 2.88 -7.27
CA LEU A 11 -0.72 2.99 -5.93
C LEU A 11 -0.65 4.43 -5.46
N SER A 12 -1.78 5.04 -5.11
CA SER A 12 -1.82 6.32 -4.40
C SER A 12 -2.18 6.08 -2.93
N ILE A 13 -1.28 6.37 -2.00
CA ILE A 13 -1.47 6.06 -0.57
C ILE A 13 -1.02 7.19 0.35
N GLY A 14 -1.88 7.56 1.30
CA GLY A 14 -1.51 8.38 2.46
C GLY A 14 -1.21 7.50 3.67
N LEU A 15 -0.11 7.76 4.37
CA LEU A 15 0.32 7.02 5.56
C LEU A 15 0.36 7.94 6.79
N GLY A 16 -0.53 7.69 7.76
CA GLY A 16 -0.72 8.57 8.90
C GLY A 16 -1.27 9.93 8.46
N GLU A 17 -0.57 11.00 8.84
CA GLU A 17 -0.89 12.39 8.48
C GLU A 17 -0.12 12.87 7.23
N GLN A 18 0.59 11.96 6.54
CA GLN A 18 1.31 12.30 5.33
C GLN A 18 0.33 12.55 4.17
N GLU A 19 0.73 13.45 3.27
CA GLU A 19 0.07 13.62 1.98
C GLU A 19 0.10 12.32 1.16
N ILE A 20 -0.74 12.26 0.12
CA ILE A 20 -0.81 11.11 -0.77
C ILE A 20 0.50 11.01 -1.56
N HIS A 21 1.13 9.84 -1.50
CA HIS A 21 2.29 9.50 -2.31
C HIS A 21 1.92 8.43 -3.34
N GLU A 22 2.62 8.43 -4.46
CA GLU A 22 2.37 7.49 -5.56
C GLU A 22 3.54 6.53 -5.77
N TYR A 23 3.20 5.26 -6.01
CA TYR A 23 4.17 4.19 -6.22
C TYR A 23 3.75 3.33 -7.39
N SER A 24 4.63 3.20 -8.39
CA SER A 24 4.39 2.42 -9.59
C SER A 24 4.72 0.94 -9.40
N ASN A 25 4.41 0.15 -10.43
CA ASN A 25 4.79 -1.26 -10.58
C ASN A 25 6.23 -1.55 -10.10
N GLY A 26 6.40 -2.62 -9.35
CA GLY A 26 7.70 -3.09 -8.86
C GLY A 26 8.10 -2.49 -7.51
N THR A 27 7.31 -1.56 -6.99
CA THR A 27 7.57 -0.99 -5.66
C THR A 27 7.11 -1.94 -4.55
N LEU A 28 7.99 -2.17 -3.57
CA LEU A 28 7.68 -2.83 -2.30
C LEU A 28 7.63 -1.79 -1.18
N LEU A 29 6.47 -1.62 -0.57
CA LEU A 29 6.29 -0.80 0.61
C LEU A 29 6.36 -1.67 1.87
N LYS A 30 7.15 -1.23 2.86
CA LYS A 30 7.12 -1.75 4.22
C LYS A 30 6.42 -0.73 5.12
N ILE A 31 5.23 -1.07 5.58
CA ILE A 31 4.40 -0.22 6.41
C ILE A 31 4.47 -0.75 7.87
N PRO A 32 4.98 0.06 8.82
CA PRO A 32 5.02 -0.31 10.23
C PRO A 32 3.63 -0.54 10.82
N PHE A 33 3.60 -1.25 11.95
CA PHE A 33 2.36 -1.45 12.71
C PHE A 33 1.78 -0.12 13.22
N ASN A 34 0.46 -0.07 13.38
CA ASN A 34 -0.29 1.08 13.91
C ASN A 34 -0.21 2.37 13.07
N ILE A 35 0.02 2.24 11.76
CA ILE A 35 -0.07 3.37 10.82
C ILE A 35 -1.41 3.29 10.08
N LYS A 36 -2.19 4.38 10.13
CA LYS A 36 -3.42 4.52 9.35
C LYS A 36 -3.07 4.60 7.87
N MET A 37 -3.70 3.76 7.05
CA MET A 37 -3.51 3.76 5.59
C MET A 37 -4.75 4.32 4.92
N ASN A 38 -4.56 5.32 4.05
CA ASN A 38 -5.59 5.85 3.17
C ASN A 38 -5.24 5.44 1.73
N VAL A 39 -5.66 4.24 1.35
CA VAL A 39 -5.35 3.65 0.04
C VAL A 39 -6.37 4.10 -1.00
N LYS A 40 -5.89 4.59 -2.15
CA LYS A 40 -6.71 5.01 -3.28
C LYS A 40 -6.08 4.52 -4.59
N ASN A 41 -6.93 4.26 -5.58
CA ASN A 41 -6.51 4.22 -6.96
C ASN A 41 -6.97 5.53 -7.62
N LEU A 42 -6.05 6.45 -7.86
CA LEU A 42 -6.36 7.76 -8.47
C LEU A 42 -6.14 7.78 -9.98
N HIS A 43 -5.70 6.65 -10.55
CA HIS A 43 -5.41 6.48 -11.97
C HIS A 43 -6.44 5.54 -12.61
N ASP A 44 -6.61 5.66 -13.93
CA ASP A 44 -7.60 4.87 -14.68
C ASP A 44 -7.23 3.38 -14.79
N ASP A 45 -5.93 3.07 -14.74
CA ASP A 45 -5.44 1.70 -14.82
C ASP A 45 -5.86 0.86 -13.61
N THR A 46 -6.06 -0.44 -13.84
CA THR A 46 -6.34 -1.38 -12.74
C THR A 46 -5.10 -1.58 -11.87
N LEU A 47 -5.17 -1.08 -10.65
CA LEU A 47 -4.19 -1.30 -9.59
C LEU A 47 -4.29 -2.74 -9.05
N GLU A 48 -3.16 -3.46 -9.06
CA GLU A 48 -3.05 -4.82 -8.51
C GLU A 48 -1.94 -4.88 -7.46
N LEU A 49 -2.26 -5.45 -6.31
CA LEU A 49 -1.40 -5.45 -5.12
C LEU A 49 -1.28 -6.85 -4.52
N ILE A 50 -0.09 -7.21 -4.05
CA ILE A 50 0.10 -8.33 -3.12
C ILE A 50 0.33 -7.76 -1.72
N VAL A 51 -0.47 -8.19 -0.75
CA VAL A 51 -0.39 -7.74 0.64
C VAL A 51 -0.01 -8.90 1.56
N VAL A 52 1.12 -8.77 2.24
CA VAL A 52 1.59 -9.73 3.25
C VAL A 52 1.52 -9.07 4.63
N LYS A 53 0.80 -9.70 5.57
CA LYS A 53 0.72 -9.26 6.96
C LYS A 53 1.54 -10.21 7.84
N ALA A 54 2.53 -9.66 8.54
CA ALA A 54 3.42 -10.44 9.41
C ALA A 54 3.64 -9.73 10.78
N PRO A 55 3.42 -10.43 11.90
CA PRO A 55 2.75 -11.73 12.01
C PRO A 55 1.31 -11.67 11.47
N ALA A 56 0.68 -12.84 11.28
CA ALA A 56 -0.71 -12.90 10.86
C ALA A 56 -1.60 -12.11 11.84
N PRO A 57 -2.68 -11.45 11.36
CA PRO A 57 -3.62 -10.77 12.24
C PRO A 57 -4.20 -11.75 13.24
N ILE A 58 -4.17 -11.38 14.53
CA ILE A 58 -4.94 -12.09 15.55
C ILE A 58 -6.38 -11.60 15.41
N ILE A 59 -7.31 -12.54 15.25
CA ILE A 59 -8.74 -12.30 15.02
C ILE A 59 -9.42 -11.89 16.32
#